data_AF-A0A820WE75-F1
#
_entry.id   AF-A0A820WE75-F1
#
_cell.length_a   1.000
_cell.length_b   1.000
_cell.length_c   1.000
_cell.angle_alpha   90.00
_cell.angle_beta   90.00
_cell.angle_gamma   90.00
#
_symmetry.space_group_name_H-M   'P 1'
#
loop_
_entity.id
_entity.type
_entity.pdbx_description
1 polymer ?
#
loop_
_entity_poly.entity_id
_entity_poly.type
_entity_poly.pdbx_seq_one_letter_code
_entity_poly.pdbx_strand_id
1 'polypeptide(L)'
;MNENESEQNDSHDSLAGSGDEYNNISVVSKSTRTDRSNLKLTVEVAIASKSQCCVCRVQLNPPTVTVKKEDRDNMFVKRNIVIPKGSRCCKMHTVNGFLSHEAFSAITAYKVREEPFDFNHNMDTMQKLRTMVNSKKHINFDDGFSLLDLDYKNLTGFTRAQHDQILSYIPSSALKNSANRSPRCSIACLLMKLKLGLSNSVLASILGIDNKRKVSDTIHSARLALTQYFVPHFLGLTHISRQEIIQKHTSPIATRLLTENRNPCILVLDGTYFYIQKSRNNMVQRKTFNLHKNRSLVKPMVVVSTTGYIVAIFGPFFSDNNNNDASILKHIITNNYDDILNWIEENDILILDRGFRDSLGILKSLGIDVAMPSFLGPKQKQLDVQQANNSRFVTMLRWVVESVNSRIKRYKWFNQVIPNSSLPSIQDFMTITAALLNCFHTPMVNPSIDNDAIITHMNTLRTKSNELQKYLNDHQLTRNSVWDVIDLDHSAVTFPKLSLDEIRTFTLGVYQLRRARSYAEEHAGSTDLTDPNIEFPLQQCTQMGARDIIRIRFQSAHI
;
A
#
# COMPACT_ATOMS: atom_id res chain seq x y z
N MET A 1 -21.49 -46.83 -25.68
CA MET A 1 -22.74 -46.07 -25.47
C MET A 1 -22.52 -44.73 -26.14
N ASN A 2 -23.08 -44.62 -27.35
CA ASN A 2 -23.09 -43.45 -28.21
C ASN A 2 -24.36 -42.66 -27.94
N GLU A 3 -24.25 -41.35 -27.75
CA GLU A 3 -25.26 -40.31 -28.01
C GLU A 3 -24.44 -39.04 -28.34
N ASN A 4 -24.07 -38.77 -29.60
CA ASN A 4 -24.80 -38.08 -30.68
C ASN A 4 -25.94 -37.15 -30.24
N GLU A 5 -25.72 -35.84 -30.43
CA GLU A 5 -26.66 -34.79 -30.89
C GLU A 5 -25.88 -33.45 -30.86
N SER A 6 -25.90 -32.53 -31.83
CA SER A 6 -26.24 -32.49 -33.25
C SER A 6 -25.84 -31.08 -33.71
N GLU A 7 -24.93 -30.98 -34.67
CA GLU A 7 -24.63 -29.74 -35.38
C GLU A 7 -25.81 -29.37 -36.30
N GLN A 8 -26.28 -28.13 -36.23
CA GLN A 8 -27.12 -27.54 -37.26
C GLN A 8 -26.40 -26.35 -37.90
N ASN A 9 -26.01 -26.59 -39.14
CA ASN A 9 -25.77 -25.57 -40.16
C ASN A 9 -27.11 -24.94 -40.54
N ASP A 10 -27.17 -23.61 -40.60
CA ASP A 10 -28.11 -22.93 -41.49
C ASP A 10 -27.33 -21.92 -42.35
N SER A 11 -27.38 -22.20 -43.64
CA SER A 11 -26.84 -21.41 -44.73
C SER A 11 -27.78 -20.27 -45.12
N HIS A 12 -27.16 -19.12 -45.43
CA HIS A 12 -27.56 -18.16 -46.46
C HIS A 12 -29.05 -18.05 -46.79
N ASP A 13 -29.66 -16.96 -46.32
CA ASP A 13 -30.58 -16.25 -47.19
C ASP A 13 -30.36 -14.74 -47.15
N SER A 14 -30.57 -14.16 -48.32
CA SER A 14 -30.06 -12.88 -48.76
C SER A 14 -31.16 -11.83 -48.74
N LEU A 15 -31.00 -10.80 -47.91
CA LEU A 15 -31.82 -9.60 -47.99
C LEU A 15 -30.92 -8.36 -47.94
N ALA A 16 -30.67 -7.86 -49.15
CA ALA A 16 -30.28 -6.49 -49.40
C ALA A 16 -31.35 -5.53 -48.85
N GLY A 17 -30.93 -4.41 -48.27
CA GLY A 17 -31.81 -3.27 -48.06
C GLY A 17 -31.50 -2.44 -46.83
N SER A 18 -31.24 -1.15 -47.05
CA SER A 18 -31.10 -0.04 -46.09
C SER A 18 -29.89 -0.13 -45.15
N GLY A 19 -28.84 0.67 -45.28
CA GLY A 19 -28.80 2.05 -45.75
C GLY A 19 -28.22 2.88 -44.61
N ASP A 20 -26.97 3.30 -44.76
CA ASP A 20 -26.28 4.22 -43.87
C ASP A 20 -27.11 5.49 -43.65
N GLU A 21 -27.79 5.62 -42.52
CA GLU A 21 -28.28 6.91 -42.03
C GLU A 21 -27.15 7.65 -41.30
N TYR A 22 -26.02 7.85 -42.00
CA TYR A 22 -25.23 9.04 -41.77
C TYR A 22 -25.99 10.19 -42.40
N ASN A 23 -26.60 11.02 -41.55
CA ASN A 23 -27.19 12.31 -41.88
C ASN A 23 -26.28 13.11 -42.84
N ASN A 24 -26.51 12.95 -44.13
CA ASN A 24 -26.15 13.92 -45.16
C ASN A 24 -27.06 15.13 -44.93
N ILE A 25 -26.62 16.06 -44.08
CA ILE A 25 -27.16 17.41 -44.11
C ILE A 25 -26.65 18.04 -45.42
N SER A 26 -27.39 17.82 -46.50
CA SER A 26 -27.31 18.66 -47.68
C SER A 26 -27.71 20.07 -47.25
N VAL A 27 -26.75 20.97 -47.14
CA VAL A 27 -27.01 22.39 -46.98
C VAL A 27 -27.63 22.88 -48.28
N VAL A 28 -28.96 22.80 -48.36
CA VAL A 28 -29.74 23.51 -49.38
C VAL A 28 -29.60 24.99 -49.05
N SER A 29 -28.79 25.70 -49.83
CA SER A 29 -28.69 27.15 -49.81
C SER A 29 -29.96 27.77 -50.39
N LYS A 30 -31.05 27.78 -49.61
CA LYS A 30 -32.12 28.76 -49.84
C LYS A 30 -31.58 30.12 -49.39
N SER A 31 -31.11 30.87 -50.39
CA SER A 31 -30.85 32.30 -50.30
C SER A 31 -32.14 33.03 -49.94
N THR A 32 -32.42 33.15 -48.65
CA THR A 32 -33.16 34.29 -48.10
C THR A 32 -32.14 35.13 -47.35
N ARG A 33 -31.88 36.34 -47.87
CA ARG A 33 -31.10 37.40 -47.21
C ARG A 33 -31.79 37.74 -45.88
N THR A 34 -31.47 37.02 -44.83
CA THR A 34 -31.70 37.46 -43.45
C THR A 34 -30.39 37.99 -42.91
N ASP A 35 -30.49 39.23 -42.43
CA ASP A 35 -29.44 40.07 -41.88
C ASP A 35 -28.41 39.30 -41.04
N ARG A 36 -27.16 39.27 -41.48
CA ARG A 36 -26.05 38.52 -40.84
C ARG A 36 -25.42 39.27 -39.66
N SER A 37 -26.04 40.34 -39.17
CA SER A 37 -25.53 41.13 -38.06
C SER A 37 -26.43 41.03 -36.84
N ASN A 38 -25.80 40.63 -35.73
CA ASN A 38 -26.22 40.82 -34.33
C ASN A 38 -26.70 39.59 -33.54
N LEU A 39 -26.11 38.41 -33.79
CA LEU A 39 -25.99 37.45 -32.68
C LEU A 39 -25.06 38.06 -31.64
N LYS A 40 -25.53 38.22 -30.40
CA LYS A 40 -24.72 38.70 -29.26
C LYS A 40 -24.61 37.58 -28.24
N LEU A 41 -23.40 37.35 -27.73
CA LEU A 41 -23.17 36.45 -26.60
C LEU A 41 -23.09 37.25 -25.31
N THR A 42 -23.86 36.81 -24.32
CA THR A 42 -23.74 37.29 -22.94
C THR A 42 -22.63 36.51 -22.26
N VAL A 43 -21.51 37.17 -21.95
CA VAL A 43 -20.36 36.55 -21.30
C VAL A 43 -19.97 37.30 -20.04
N GLU A 44 -19.55 36.54 -19.03
CA GLU A 44 -18.93 37.11 -17.83
C GLU A 44 -17.49 37.50 -18.16
N VAL A 45 -17.07 38.70 -17.79
CA VAL A 45 -15.76 39.24 -18.15
C VAL A 45 -14.98 39.60 -16.88
N ALA A 46 -13.75 39.10 -16.77
CA ALA A 46 -12.82 39.50 -15.73
C ALA A 46 -12.32 40.94 -15.95
N ILE A 47 -11.74 41.56 -14.92
CA ILE A 47 -11.28 42.95 -15.02
C ILE A 47 -10.23 43.14 -16.13
N ALA A 48 -10.48 44.11 -17.01
CA ALA A 48 -9.62 44.48 -18.13
C ALA A 48 -8.66 45.62 -17.71
N SER A 49 -7.71 45.35 -16.83
CA SER A 49 -6.80 46.40 -16.35
C SER A 49 -5.32 46.13 -16.69
N LYS A 50 -4.63 47.18 -17.13
CA LYS A 50 -3.17 47.21 -17.27
C LYS A 50 -2.47 47.67 -15.98
N SER A 51 -3.21 48.29 -15.05
CA SER A 51 -2.72 48.88 -13.80
C SER A 51 -3.17 48.14 -12.54
N GLN A 52 -4.09 47.17 -12.65
CA GLN A 52 -4.57 46.36 -11.53
C GLN A 52 -4.52 44.87 -11.88
N CYS A 53 -4.26 44.04 -10.88
CA CYS A 53 -4.17 42.60 -11.01
C CYS A 53 -5.53 41.98 -11.32
N CYS A 54 -5.63 41.16 -12.36
CA CYS A 54 -6.88 40.50 -12.71
C CYS A 54 -7.37 39.44 -11.71
N VAL A 55 -6.54 39.07 -10.73
CA VAL A 55 -6.83 38.09 -9.68
C VAL A 55 -7.22 38.81 -8.38
N CYS A 56 -6.26 39.51 -7.77
CA CYS A 56 -6.45 40.15 -6.45
C CYS A 56 -6.92 41.61 -6.50
N ARG A 57 -7.06 42.20 -7.69
CA ARG A 57 -7.51 43.59 -7.91
C ARG A 57 -6.60 44.69 -7.32
N VAL A 58 -5.45 44.33 -6.76
CA VAL A 58 -4.44 45.28 -6.24
C VAL A 58 -3.71 45.97 -7.40
N GLN A 59 -3.26 47.22 -7.18
CA GLN A 59 -2.43 47.98 -8.11
C GLN A 59 -1.16 47.18 -8.48
N LEU A 60 -0.88 47.09 -9.78
CA LEU A 60 0.23 46.35 -10.33
C LEU A 60 1.53 47.15 -10.20
N ASN A 61 2.41 46.70 -9.31
CA ASN A 61 3.80 47.14 -9.25
C ASN A 61 4.70 46.03 -9.86
N PRO A 62 5.64 46.36 -10.77
CA PRO A 62 6.55 45.39 -11.37
C PRO A 62 7.30 44.55 -10.31
N PRO A 63 7.57 43.26 -10.57
CA PRO A 63 7.36 42.53 -11.84
C PRO A 63 5.94 41.94 -11.95
N THR A 64 5.33 42.09 -13.13
CA THR A 64 3.95 41.62 -13.40
C THR A 64 3.89 40.79 -14.67
N VAL A 65 3.02 39.78 -14.66
CA VAL A 65 2.93 38.77 -15.72
C VAL A 65 1.66 38.99 -16.52
N THR A 66 1.78 39.01 -17.85
CA THR A 66 0.61 39.02 -18.75
C THR A 66 -0.02 37.64 -18.75
N VAL A 67 -1.33 37.55 -18.54
CA VAL A 67 -2.04 36.27 -18.56
C VAL A 67 -1.96 35.68 -19.96
N LYS A 68 -1.36 34.49 -20.05
CA LYS A 68 -1.12 33.76 -21.30
C LYS A 68 -2.43 33.38 -21.95
N LYS A 69 -2.40 33.20 -23.27
CA LYS A 69 -3.60 32.82 -24.04
C LYS A 69 -4.20 31.50 -23.52
N GLU A 70 -3.38 30.50 -23.19
CA GLU A 70 -3.89 29.21 -22.68
C GLU A 70 -4.70 29.38 -21.39
N ASP A 71 -4.25 30.23 -20.46
CA ASP A 71 -4.97 30.49 -19.21
C ASP A 71 -6.31 31.21 -19.44
N ARG A 72 -6.37 32.12 -20.42
CA ARG A 72 -7.61 32.81 -20.79
C ARG A 72 -8.61 31.87 -21.45
N ASP A 73 -8.12 31.02 -22.36
CA ASP A 73 -8.94 30.03 -23.05
C ASP A 73 -9.47 29.00 -22.01
N ASN A 74 -8.61 28.51 -21.11
CA ASN A 74 -9.01 27.60 -20.02
C ASN A 74 -10.02 28.22 -19.05
N MET A 75 -9.89 29.51 -18.72
CA MET A 75 -10.85 30.22 -17.86
C MET A 75 -12.23 30.25 -18.49
N PHE A 76 -12.32 30.54 -19.78
CA PHE A 76 -13.57 30.51 -20.52
C PHE A 76 -14.16 29.10 -20.54
N VAL A 77 -13.37 28.08 -20.89
CA VAL A 77 -13.83 26.68 -20.97
C VAL A 77 -14.36 26.16 -19.63
N LYS A 78 -13.63 26.40 -18.54
CA LYS A 78 -13.92 25.79 -17.23
C LYS A 78 -14.89 26.59 -16.38
N ARG A 79 -14.95 27.91 -16.56
CA ARG A 79 -15.70 28.81 -15.67
C ARG A 79 -16.60 29.80 -16.38
N ASN A 80 -16.68 29.76 -17.71
CA ASN A 80 -17.46 30.71 -18.52
C ASN A 80 -17.09 32.19 -18.30
N ILE A 81 -15.85 32.46 -17.89
CA ILE A 81 -15.34 33.82 -17.68
C ILE A 81 -14.30 34.16 -18.75
N VAL A 82 -14.51 35.24 -19.48
CA VAL A 82 -13.57 35.78 -20.45
C VAL A 82 -12.56 36.68 -19.75
N ILE A 83 -11.27 36.33 -19.86
CA ILE A 83 -10.19 37.25 -19.48
C ILE A 83 -9.80 38.08 -20.71
N PRO A 84 -9.86 39.41 -20.65
CA PRO A 84 -9.49 40.28 -21.77
C PRO A 84 -8.03 40.11 -22.19
N LYS A 85 -7.75 40.23 -23.50
CA LYS A 85 -6.37 40.18 -24.03
C LYS A 85 -5.53 41.30 -23.42
N GLY A 86 -4.34 40.95 -22.92
CA GLY A 86 -3.42 41.90 -22.28
C GLY A 86 -3.69 42.15 -20.80
N SER A 87 -4.64 41.45 -20.17
CA SER A 87 -4.82 41.45 -18.71
C SER A 87 -3.54 40.99 -18.02
N ARG A 88 -3.21 41.63 -16.89
CA ARG A 88 -1.98 41.36 -16.13
C ARG A 88 -2.31 40.90 -14.72
N CYS A 89 -1.43 40.10 -14.14
CA CYS A 89 -1.51 39.65 -12.76
C CYS A 89 -0.17 39.79 -12.03
N CYS A 90 -0.23 39.78 -10.68
CA CYS A 90 0.96 39.75 -9.84
C CYS A 90 1.73 38.44 -10.06
N LYS A 91 3.08 38.49 -10.01
CA LYS A 91 3.92 37.30 -10.20
C LYS A 91 3.60 36.16 -9.21
N MET A 92 3.19 36.49 -7.99
CA MET A 92 2.76 35.53 -6.96
C MET A 92 1.54 34.69 -7.35
N HIS A 93 0.74 35.12 -8.31
CA HIS A 93 -0.40 34.35 -8.83
C HIS A 93 -0.03 33.43 -9.98
N THR A 94 1.27 33.34 -10.31
CA THR A 94 1.75 32.52 -11.42
C THR A 94 2.81 31.53 -10.98
N VAL A 95 2.74 30.31 -11.51
CA VAL A 95 3.76 29.27 -11.39
C VAL A 95 4.26 28.96 -12.80
N ASN A 96 5.57 29.11 -13.04
CA ASN A 96 6.17 28.96 -14.39
C ASN A 96 5.51 29.84 -15.49
N GLY A 97 5.00 31.00 -15.09
CA GLY A 97 4.35 31.96 -16.00
C GLY A 97 2.93 31.58 -16.42
N PHE A 98 2.31 30.58 -15.79
CA PHE A 98 0.89 30.25 -15.90
C PHE A 98 0.17 30.56 -14.58
N LEU A 99 -1.13 30.82 -14.59
CA LEU A 99 -1.90 31.08 -13.36
C LEU A 99 -1.83 29.89 -12.39
N SER A 100 -1.65 30.14 -11.09
CA SER A 100 -1.75 29.07 -10.08
C SER A 100 -3.20 28.57 -9.96
N HIS A 101 -3.40 27.39 -9.37
CA HIS A 101 -4.75 26.83 -9.17
C HIS A 101 -5.62 27.73 -8.28
N GLU A 102 -5.02 28.31 -7.24
CA GLU A 102 -5.66 29.25 -6.32
C GLU A 102 -6.04 30.54 -7.05
N ALA A 103 -5.12 31.07 -7.87
CA ALA A 103 -5.38 32.26 -8.67
C ALA A 103 -6.49 32.04 -9.70
N PHE A 104 -6.50 30.88 -10.37
CA PHE A 104 -7.54 30.49 -11.31
C PHE A 104 -8.92 30.39 -10.64
N SER A 105 -8.96 29.90 -9.40
CA SER A 105 -10.19 29.81 -8.61
C SER A 105 -10.65 31.17 -8.05
N ALA A 106 -9.70 32.06 -7.74
CA ALA A 106 -9.98 33.37 -7.15
C ALA A 106 -10.50 34.42 -8.16
N ILE A 107 -10.25 34.24 -9.46
CA ILE A 107 -10.79 35.14 -10.49
C ILE A 107 -12.32 35.08 -10.48
N THR A 108 -12.96 36.25 -10.46
CA THR A 108 -14.41 36.43 -10.47
C THR A 108 -14.83 37.35 -11.59
N ALA A 109 -16.07 37.19 -12.07
CA ALA A 109 -16.67 38.09 -13.03
C ALA A 109 -16.68 39.52 -12.46
N TYR A 110 -16.17 40.47 -13.24
CA TYR A 110 -16.24 41.90 -12.91
C TYR A 110 -17.52 42.51 -13.47
N LYS A 111 -17.90 42.11 -14.68
CA LYS A 111 -19.15 42.54 -15.34
C LYS A 111 -19.62 41.50 -16.35
N VAL A 112 -20.91 41.55 -16.67
CA VAL A 112 -21.48 40.85 -17.82
C VAL A 112 -21.38 41.77 -19.04
N ARG A 113 -20.95 41.24 -20.18
CA ARG A 113 -20.85 41.99 -21.44
C ARG A 113 -21.61 41.25 -22.54
N GLU A 114 -22.37 42.00 -23.32
CA GLU A 114 -22.85 41.54 -24.62
C GLU A 114 -21.78 41.80 -25.66
N GLU A 115 -21.18 40.74 -26.19
CA GLU A 115 -20.22 40.83 -27.29
C GLU A 115 -20.86 40.37 -28.60
N PRO A 116 -20.68 41.09 -29.72
CA PRO A 116 -21.11 40.60 -31.01
C PRO A 116 -20.39 39.28 -31.34
N PHE A 117 -21.17 38.30 -31.79
CA PHE A 117 -20.69 36.99 -32.19
C PHE A 117 -19.94 37.10 -33.52
N ASP A 118 -18.63 37.35 -33.46
CA ASP A 118 -17.75 37.27 -34.62
C ASP A 118 -17.60 35.81 -35.05
N PHE A 119 -18.25 35.46 -36.16
CA PHE A 119 -18.28 34.09 -36.67
C PHE A 119 -16.89 33.50 -36.93
N ASN A 120 -15.90 34.31 -37.35
CA ASN A 120 -14.56 33.84 -37.67
C ASN A 120 -13.72 33.60 -36.40
N HIS A 121 -13.77 34.53 -35.45
CA HIS A 121 -13.07 34.39 -34.16
C HIS A 121 -13.67 33.27 -33.30
N ASN A 122 -15.00 33.15 -33.30
CA ASN A 122 -15.70 32.09 -32.60
C ASN A 122 -15.52 30.73 -33.27
N MET A 123 -15.40 30.64 -34.59
CA MET A 123 -15.12 29.35 -35.26
C MET A 123 -13.71 28.82 -34.90
N ASP A 124 -12.68 29.68 -34.86
CA ASP A 124 -11.34 29.29 -34.38
C ASP A 124 -11.39 28.80 -32.92
N THR A 125 -12.14 29.50 -32.08
CA THR A 125 -12.35 29.13 -30.67
C THR A 125 -13.14 27.82 -30.55
N MET A 126 -14.20 27.62 -31.33
CA MET A 126 -15.01 26.41 -31.35
C MET A 126 -14.25 25.21 -31.93
N GLN A 127 -13.40 25.41 -32.94
CA GLN A 127 -12.49 24.39 -33.45
C GLN A 127 -11.44 24.00 -32.39
N LYS A 128 -10.92 24.97 -31.64
CA LYS A 128 -10.02 24.70 -30.50
C LYS A 128 -10.73 23.99 -29.36
N LEU A 129 -11.94 24.41 -29.00
CA LEU A 129 -12.79 23.74 -28.02
C LEU A 129 -13.09 22.31 -28.45
N ARG A 130 -13.47 22.10 -29.72
CA ARG A 130 -13.66 20.77 -30.32
C ARG A 130 -12.38 19.94 -30.24
N THR A 131 -11.22 20.54 -30.51
CA THR A 131 -9.92 19.87 -30.40
C THR A 131 -9.59 19.51 -28.95
N MET A 132 -9.84 20.41 -28.00
CA MET A 132 -9.63 20.21 -26.55
C MET A 132 -10.57 19.16 -25.97
N VAL A 133 -11.84 19.16 -26.37
CA VAL A 133 -12.83 18.16 -25.96
C VAL A 133 -12.48 16.80 -26.56
N ASN A 134 -12.04 16.77 -27.83
CA ASN A 134 -11.61 15.52 -28.48
C ASN A 134 -10.26 15.01 -27.97
N SER A 135 -9.38 15.87 -27.43
CA SER A 135 -8.08 15.48 -26.88
C SER A 135 -8.12 15.09 -25.40
N LYS A 136 -9.12 15.55 -24.63
CA LYS A 136 -9.33 15.20 -23.20
C LYS A 136 -9.81 13.78 -22.92
N LYS A 137 -9.68 12.85 -23.87
CA LYS A 137 -10.10 11.45 -23.68
C LYS A 137 -9.23 10.67 -22.70
N HIS A 138 -8.03 11.17 -22.41
CA HIS A 138 -7.01 10.42 -21.69
C HIS A 138 -6.46 11.23 -20.52
N ILE A 139 -6.04 10.51 -19.49
CA ILE A 139 -5.36 11.08 -18.33
C ILE A 139 -3.97 11.53 -18.77
N ASN A 140 -3.66 12.81 -18.52
CA ASN A 140 -2.36 13.39 -18.81
C ASN A 140 -1.75 13.98 -17.53
N PHE A 141 -0.66 13.36 -17.04
CA PHE A 141 0.00 13.83 -15.82
C PHE A 141 0.78 15.14 -16.03
N ASP A 142 1.09 15.52 -17.28
CA ASP A 142 1.78 16.77 -17.60
C ASP A 142 0.85 17.99 -17.58
N ASP A 143 -0.47 17.81 -17.70
CA ASP A 143 -1.43 18.92 -17.56
C ASP A 143 -1.67 19.20 -16.07
N GLY A 144 -1.03 20.26 -15.58
CA GLY A 144 -1.09 20.72 -14.18
C GLY A 144 -2.48 21.07 -13.67
N PHE A 145 -3.50 21.20 -14.53
CA PHE A 145 -4.89 21.48 -14.13
C PHE A 145 -5.86 20.35 -14.44
N SER A 146 -5.38 19.21 -14.95
CA SER A 146 -6.26 18.09 -15.34
C SER A 146 -6.63 17.17 -14.18
N LEU A 147 -5.73 17.00 -13.21
CA LEU A 147 -5.87 16.04 -12.12
C LEU A 147 -5.76 16.72 -10.76
N LEU A 148 -6.70 16.47 -9.87
CA LEU A 148 -6.62 16.89 -8.47
C LEU A 148 -5.57 16.04 -7.72
N ASP A 149 -5.14 16.50 -6.55
CA ASP A 149 -4.19 15.74 -5.73
C ASP A 149 -4.77 14.39 -5.28
N LEU A 150 -6.08 14.33 -5.05
CA LEU A 150 -6.81 13.10 -4.77
C LEU A 150 -6.75 12.12 -5.96
N ASP A 151 -6.82 12.62 -7.20
CA ASP A 151 -6.70 11.78 -8.40
C ASP A 151 -5.29 11.19 -8.50
N TYR A 152 -4.26 12.01 -8.26
CA TYR A 152 -2.87 11.56 -8.17
C TYR A 152 -2.73 10.42 -7.15
N LYS A 153 -3.27 10.60 -5.94
CA LYS A 153 -3.22 9.61 -4.86
C LYS A 153 -3.99 8.34 -5.18
N ASN A 154 -5.15 8.44 -5.80
CA ASN A 154 -5.97 7.30 -6.18
C ASN A 154 -5.31 6.48 -7.30
N LEU A 155 -4.72 7.16 -8.29
CA LEU A 155 -4.12 6.52 -9.47
C LEU A 155 -2.74 5.95 -9.16
N THR A 156 -1.87 6.74 -8.53
CA THR A 156 -0.45 6.39 -8.32
C THR A 156 -0.14 5.91 -6.90
N GLY A 157 -0.98 6.25 -5.92
CA GLY A 157 -0.70 6.06 -4.49
C GLY A 157 -0.08 7.27 -3.81
N PHE A 158 0.34 8.30 -4.56
CA PHE A 158 1.11 9.44 -4.08
C PHE A 158 0.45 10.77 -4.44
N THR A 159 0.68 11.79 -3.63
CA THR A 159 0.28 13.16 -3.96
C THR A 159 1.11 13.69 -5.13
N ARG A 160 0.66 14.79 -5.74
CA ARG A 160 1.41 15.48 -6.80
C ARG A 160 2.79 15.90 -6.32
N ALA A 161 2.89 16.47 -5.12
CA ALA A 161 4.16 16.89 -4.53
C ALA A 161 5.12 15.71 -4.29
N GLN A 162 4.60 14.57 -3.82
CA GLN A 162 5.40 13.35 -3.69
C GLN A 162 5.88 12.84 -5.05
N HIS A 163 5.03 12.89 -6.07
CA HIS A 163 5.41 12.54 -7.43
C HIS A 163 6.50 13.48 -7.99
N ASP A 164 6.42 14.78 -7.70
CA ASP A 164 7.45 15.76 -8.06
C ASP A 164 8.78 15.47 -7.37
N GLN A 165 8.72 15.08 -6.09
CA GLN A 165 9.90 14.66 -5.33
C GLN A 165 10.54 13.41 -5.95
N ILE A 166 9.76 12.37 -6.32
CA ILE A 166 10.30 11.18 -7.01
C ILE A 166 11.02 11.61 -8.30
N LEU A 167 10.41 12.50 -9.08
CA LEU A 167 10.99 13.00 -10.32
C LEU A 167 12.31 13.77 -10.11
N SER A 168 12.47 14.48 -9.00
CA SER A 168 13.69 15.24 -8.72
C SER A 168 14.94 14.36 -8.57
N TYR A 169 14.78 13.07 -8.27
CA TYR A 169 15.89 12.10 -8.24
C TYR A 169 16.27 11.60 -9.63
N ILE A 170 15.43 11.80 -10.65
CA ILE A 170 15.63 11.21 -11.98
C ILE A 170 16.31 12.21 -12.91
N PRO A 171 17.55 11.94 -13.40
CA PRO A 171 18.22 12.79 -14.36
C PRO A 171 17.41 12.93 -15.66
N SER A 172 17.48 14.11 -16.28
CA SER A 172 16.78 14.36 -17.56
C SER A 172 17.25 13.44 -18.70
N SER A 173 18.46 12.86 -18.61
CA SER A 173 19.00 11.89 -19.56
C SER A 173 18.43 10.47 -19.37
N ALA A 174 17.88 10.15 -18.19
CA ALA A 174 17.44 8.79 -17.86
C ALA A 174 16.11 8.40 -18.52
N LEU A 175 15.24 9.39 -18.78
CA LEU A 175 13.94 9.18 -19.42
C LEU A 175 13.77 10.12 -20.61
N LYS A 176 13.51 9.52 -21.78
CA LYS A 176 13.22 10.28 -23.00
C LYS A 176 11.96 11.12 -22.79
N ASN A 177 12.05 12.41 -23.11
CA ASN A 177 10.89 13.29 -23.14
C ASN A 177 10.30 13.31 -24.55
N SER A 178 9.03 12.93 -24.68
CA SER A 178 8.29 12.98 -25.94
C SER A 178 6.85 13.38 -25.67
N ALA A 179 6.15 13.89 -26.69
CA ALA A 179 4.80 14.43 -26.56
C ALA A 179 3.78 13.48 -25.88
N ASN A 180 3.95 12.16 -26.05
CA ASN A 180 3.05 11.14 -25.48
C ASN A 180 3.69 10.34 -24.34
N ARG A 181 4.92 10.68 -23.94
CA ARG A 181 5.69 9.97 -22.91
C ARG A 181 6.75 10.90 -22.33
N SER A 182 6.33 11.78 -21.42
CA SER A 182 7.25 12.55 -20.59
C SER A 182 7.84 11.66 -19.47
N PRO A 183 8.91 12.11 -18.78
CA PRO A 183 9.40 11.45 -17.57
C PRO A 183 8.31 11.31 -16.51
N ARG A 184 7.50 12.35 -16.32
CA ARG A 184 6.39 12.37 -15.37
C ARG A 184 5.33 11.31 -15.69
N CYS A 185 4.84 11.30 -16.92
CA CYS A 185 3.88 10.28 -17.39
C CYS A 185 4.46 8.87 -17.33
N SER A 186 5.77 8.70 -17.58
CA SER A 186 6.44 7.40 -17.52
C SER A 186 6.46 6.83 -16.10
N ILE A 187 6.83 7.64 -15.11
CA ILE A 187 6.82 7.23 -13.70
C ILE A 187 5.38 6.99 -13.24
N ALA A 188 4.45 7.89 -13.55
CA ALA A 188 3.04 7.72 -13.21
C ALA A 188 2.46 6.41 -13.77
N CYS A 189 2.81 6.04 -15.01
CA CYS A 189 2.39 4.78 -15.62
C CYS A 189 2.86 3.55 -14.84
N LEU A 190 4.13 3.52 -14.39
CA LEU A 190 4.65 2.45 -13.54
C LEU A 190 3.99 2.45 -12.15
N LEU A 191 3.81 3.62 -11.52
CA LEU A 191 3.15 3.71 -10.21
C LEU A 191 1.70 3.23 -10.27
N MET A 192 0.95 3.60 -11.32
CA MET A 192 -0.38 3.07 -11.58
C MET A 192 -0.37 1.55 -11.77
N LYS A 193 0.61 1.02 -12.51
CA LYS A 193 0.78 -0.43 -12.69
C LYS A 193 0.92 -1.15 -11.35
N LEU A 194 1.80 -0.65 -10.47
CA LEU A 194 2.06 -1.24 -9.15
C LEU A 194 0.84 -1.09 -8.22
N LYS A 195 0.30 0.13 -8.12
CA LYS A 195 -0.78 0.48 -7.21
C LYS A 195 -2.08 -0.24 -7.57
N LEU A 196 -2.46 -0.19 -8.85
CA LEU A 196 -3.77 -0.63 -9.33
C LEU A 196 -3.75 -2.04 -9.94
N GLY A 197 -2.59 -2.58 -10.30
CA GLY A 197 -2.45 -3.92 -10.88
C GLY A 197 -2.94 -4.03 -12.34
N LEU A 198 -3.20 -2.90 -13.02
CA LEU A 198 -3.86 -2.86 -14.32
C LEU A 198 -3.08 -3.59 -15.43
N SER A 199 -3.78 -4.09 -16.44
CA SER A 199 -3.15 -4.63 -17.66
C SER A 199 -2.54 -3.51 -18.51
N ASN A 200 -1.58 -3.85 -19.37
CA ASN A 200 -0.95 -2.85 -20.24
C ASN A 200 -1.93 -2.29 -21.28
N SER A 201 -2.98 -3.03 -21.67
CA SER A 201 -4.02 -2.53 -22.57
C SER A 201 -4.90 -1.50 -21.88
N VAL A 202 -5.28 -1.72 -20.62
CA VAL A 202 -6.05 -0.75 -19.84
C VAL A 202 -5.24 0.52 -19.60
N LEU A 203 -3.95 0.39 -19.25
CA LEU A 203 -3.06 1.55 -19.12
C LEU A 203 -2.92 2.32 -20.44
N ALA A 204 -2.85 1.62 -21.58
CA ALA A 204 -2.80 2.24 -22.90
C ALA A 204 -4.05 3.10 -23.15
N SER A 205 -5.24 2.56 -22.87
CA SER A 205 -6.51 3.28 -23.01
C SER A 205 -6.65 4.46 -22.06
N ILE A 206 -6.24 4.31 -20.80
CA ILE A 206 -6.37 5.38 -19.79
C ILE A 206 -5.42 6.54 -20.09
N LEU A 207 -4.16 6.24 -20.45
CA LEU A 207 -3.10 7.23 -20.65
C LEU A 207 -2.98 7.72 -22.09
N GLY A 208 -3.80 7.21 -23.02
CA GLY A 208 -3.71 7.58 -24.43
C GLY A 208 -2.40 7.14 -25.09
N ILE A 209 -1.80 6.05 -24.59
CA ILE A 209 -0.59 5.46 -25.19
C ILE A 209 -1.03 4.52 -26.31
N ASP A 210 -0.45 4.67 -27.50
CA ASP A 210 -0.95 4.01 -28.73
C ASP A 210 -1.20 2.51 -28.61
N ASN A 211 -0.39 1.78 -27.85
CA ASN A 211 -0.59 0.34 -27.65
C ASN A 211 0.11 -0.22 -26.39
N LYS A 212 -0.27 -1.47 -26.04
CA LYS A 212 0.26 -2.21 -24.89
C LYS A 212 1.79 -2.46 -24.91
N ARG A 213 2.42 -2.47 -26.10
CA ARG A 213 3.88 -2.64 -26.23
C ARG A 213 4.59 -1.36 -25.78
N LYS A 214 4.14 -0.20 -26.28
CA LYS A 214 4.65 1.10 -25.82
C LYS A 214 4.49 1.30 -24.31
N VAL A 215 3.37 0.85 -23.73
CA VAL A 215 3.21 0.84 -22.26
C VAL A 215 4.27 -0.03 -21.58
N SER A 216 4.55 -1.22 -22.13
CA SER A 216 5.61 -2.10 -21.62
C SER A 216 6.97 -1.42 -21.67
N ASP A 217 7.31 -0.75 -22.76
CA ASP A 217 8.57 -0.01 -22.92
C ASP A 217 8.66 1.18 -21.97
N THR A 218 7.53 1.86 -21.75
CA THR A 218 7.39 2.95 -20.76
C THR A 218 7.67 2.47 -19.35
N ILE A 219 6.99 1.39 -18.93
CA ILE A 219 7.19 0.75 -17.63
C ILE A 219 8.64 0.27 -17.48
N HIS A 220 9.21 -0.31 -18.54
CA HIS A 220 10.59 -0.81 -18.53
C HIS A 220 11.60 0.31 -18.26
N SER A 221 11.56 1.42 -19.00
CA SER A 221 12.52 2.50 -18.75
C SER A 221 12.26 3.23 -17.44
N ALA A 222 11.00 3.41 -17.02
CA ALA A 222 10.67 3.99 -15.72
C ALA A 222 11.21 3.12 -14.57
N ARG A 223 11.09 1.78 -14.70
CA ARG A 223 11.66 0.82 -13.75
C ARG A 223 13.17 0.98 -13.66
N LEU A 224 13.88 0.94 -14.80
CA LEU A 224 15.33 1.11 -14.80
C LEU A 224 15.77 2.44 -14.18
N ALA A 225 15.09 3.54 -14.53
CA ALA A 225 15.38 4.85 -13.97
C ALA A 225 15.19 4.90 -12.45
N LEU A 226 14.07 4.38 -11.92
CA LEU A 226 13.84 4.34 -10.47
C LEU A 226 14.82 3.41 -9.76
N THR A 227 15.09 2.21 -10.28
CA THR A 227 16.07 1.29 -9.69
C THR A 227 17.46 1.90 -9.62
N GLN A 228 17.88 2.63 -10.67
CA GLN A 228 19.22 3.20 -10.72
C GLN A 228 19.36 4.50 -9.91
N TYR A 229 18.36 5.39 -9.95
CA TYR A 229 18.51 6.76 -9.46
C TYR A 229 17.65 7.09 -8.24
N PHE A 230 16.64 6.28 -7.90
CA PHE A 230 15.78 6.53 -6.74
C PHE A 230 16.03 5.51 -5.62
N VAL A 231 16.05 4.22 -5.94
CA VAL A 231 16.20 3.13 -4.94
C VAL A 231 17.44 3.28 -4.05
N PRO A 232 18.64 3.62 -4.55
CA PRO A 232 19.84 3.74 -3.71
C PRO A 232 19.78 4.86 -2.66
N HIS A 233 18.80 5.76 -2.76
CA HIS A 233 18.56 6.81 -1.77
C HIS A 233 17.61 6.42 -0.65
N PHE A 234 17.03 5.21 -0.68
CA PHE A 234 16.03 4.80 0.31
C PHE A 234 16.05 3.30 0.66
N LEU A 235 16.91 2.50 0.04
CA LEU A 235 16.95 1.05 0.27
C LEU A 235 18.35 0.49 -0.02
N GLY A 236 18.70 -0.58 0.68
CA GLY A 236 19.96 -1.31 0.51
C GLY A 236 20.89 -1.06 1.68
N LEU A 237 21.76 -2.03 1.94
CA LEU A 237 22.70 -2.00 3.07
C LEU A 237 23.69 -0.82 3.00
N THR A 238 23.96 -0.32 1.79
CA THR A 238 24.86 0.83 1.55
C THR A 238 24.18 2.18 1.69
N HIS A 239 22.84 2.24 1.65
CA HIS A 239 22.12 3.51 1.71
C HIS A 239 22.11 4.11 3.12
N ILE A 240 21.98 3.25 4.13
CA ILE A 240 21.81 3.66 5.53
C ILE A 240 22.89 3.03 6.42
N SER A 241 23.46 3.84 7.30
CA SER A 241 24.49 3.36 8.23
C SER A 241 23.88 2.50 9.34
N ARG A 242 24.67 1.55 9.86
CA ARG A 242 24.30 0.75 11.04
C ARG A 242 23.95 1.64 12.23
N GLN A 243 24.75 2.68 12.48
CA GLN A 243 24.50 3.63 13.58
C GLN A 243 23.16 4.35 13.43
N GLU A 244 22.79 4.73 12.21
CA GLU A 244 21.50 5.36 11.95
C GLU A 244 20.33 4.40 12.17
N ILE A 245 20.46 3.13 11.78
CA ILE A 245 19.46 2.09 12.11
C ILE A 245 19.30 1.97 13.62
N ILE A 246 20.40 1.84 14.34
CA ILE A 246 20.41 1.68 15.81
C ILE A 246 19.74 2.88 16.48
N GLN A 247 20.07 4.10 16.06
CA GLN A 247 19.61 5.33 16.72
C GLN A 247 18.18 5.74 16.33
N LYS A 248 17.81 5.62 15.05
CA LYS A 248 16.55 6.16 14.53
C LYS A 248 15.50 5.09 14.22
N HIS A 249 15.94 3.85 14.01
CA HIS A 249 15.08 2.78 13.50
C HIS A 249 15.00 1.55 14.43
N THR A 250 15.55 1.63 15.63
CA THR A 250 15.31 0.66 16.71
C THR A 250 14.26 1.18 17.67
N SER A 251 13.22 0.38 17.92
CA SER A 251 12.15 0.72 18.85
C SER A 251 12.61 0.61 20.30
N PRO A 252 12.16 1.50 21.21
CA PRO A 252 12.49 1.42 22.64
C PRO A 252 12.12 0.08 23.29
N ILE A 253 11.01 -0.51 22.86
CA ILE A 253 10.54 -1.82 23.33
C ILE A 253 11.57 -2.91 22.99
N ALA A 254 12.06 -2.97 21.75
CA ALA A 254 13.05 -3.96 21.36
C ALA A 254 14.37 -3.79 22.12
N THR A 255 14.83 -2.54 22.28
CA THR A 255 16.05 -2.23 23.05
C THR A 255 15.93 -2.75 24.47
N ARG A 256 14.89 -2.34 25.20
CA ARG A 256 14.74 -2.72 26.62
C ARG A 256 14.50 -4.22 26.83
N LEU A 257 13.89 -4.91 25.87
CA LEU A 257 13.59 -6.34 26.00
C LEU A 257 14.76 -7.25 25.60
N LEU A 258 15.61 -6.84 24.65
CA LEU A 258 16.58 -7.74 24.01
C LEU A 258 18.05 -7.39 24.24
N THR A 259 18.38 -6.15 24.62
CA THR A 259 19.79 -5.71 24.55
C THR A 259 20.55 -5.77 25.87
N GLU A 260 19.87 -5.82 27.03
CA GLU A 260 20.52 -5.90 28.36
C GLU A 260 21.67 -4.88 28.55
N ASN A 261 21.41 -3.61 28.21
CA ASN A 261 22.38 -2.49 28.21
C ASN A 261 23.42 -2.49 27.08
N ARG A 262 23.35 -3.43 26.14
CA ARG A 262 24.08 -3.35 24.87
C ARG A 262 23.35 -2.40 23.90
N ASN A 263 24.06 -2.01 22.83
CA ASN A 263 23.50 -1.21 21.73
C ASN A 263 23.65 -1.91 20.35
N PRO A 264 23.15 -3.14 20.18
CA PRO A 264 23.28 -3.89 18.94
C PRO A 264 22.30 -3.41 17.86
N CYS A 265 22.57 -3.75 16.60
CA CYS A 265 21.55 -3.64 15.56
C CYS A 265 20.52 -4.77 15.75
N ILE A 266 19.23 -4.41 15.70
CA ILE A 266 18.12 -5.37 15.81
C ILE A 266 17.34 -5.37 14.50
N LEU A 267 17.39 -6.49 13.79
CA LEU A 267 16.68 -6.70 12.53
C LEU A 267 15.61 -7.79 12.67
N VAL A 268 14.51 -7.63 11.94
CA VAL A 268 13.44 -8.60 11.82
C VAL A 268 13.41 -9.09 10.39
N LEU A 269 13.52 -10.40 10.17
CA LEU A 269 13.50 -11.00 8.84
C LEU A 269 12.28 -11.89 8.68
N ASP A 270 11.67 -11.83 7.51
CA ASP A 270 10.55 -12.70 7.16
C ASP A 270 10.51 -12.96 5.65
N GLY A 271 10.27 -14.22 5.31
CA GLY A 271 9.98 -14.61 3.94
C GLY A 271 8.54 -14.22 3.60
N THR A 272 8.34 -13.50 2.50
CA THR A 272 7.01 -13.34 1.92
C THR A 272 6.90 -14.12 0.62
N TYR A 273 5.74 -14.07 -0.02
CA TYR A 273 5.54 -14.75 -1.30
C TYR A 273 4.61 -13.97 -2.21
N PHE A 274 4.86 -14.12 -3.51
CA PHE A 274 3.99 -13.63 -4.57
C PHE A 274 3.63 -14.75 -5.53
N TYR A 275 2.34 -14.86 -5.82
CA TYR A 275 1.84 -15.84 -6.76
C TYR A 275 2.19 -15.44 -8.18
N ILE A 276 2.64 -16.41 -8.97
CA ILE A 276 2.95 -16.22 -10.39
C ILE A 276 2.10 -17.16 -11.23
N GLN A 277 1.93 -16.82 -12.50
CA GLN A 277 1.33 -17.72 -13.47
C GLN A 277 2.19 -18.98 -13.65
N LYS A 278 1.54 -20.13 -13.83
CA LYS A 278 2.23 -21.39 -14.17
C LYS A 278 3.04 -21.20 -15.45
N SER A 279 4.30 -21.61 -15.42
CA SER A 279 5.17 -21.55 -16.61
C SER A 279 4.88 -22.72 -17.54
N ARG A 280 4.98 -22.50 -18.86
CA ARG A 280 5.04 -23.57 -19.88
C ARG A 280 6.40 -24.28 -19.88
N ASN A 281 7.43 -23.65 -19.31
CA ASN A 281 8.72 -24.28 -19.11
C ASN A 281 8.66 -25.17 -17.87
N ASN A 282 8.73 -26.48 -18.07
CA ASN A 282 8.62 -27.50 -17.02
C ASN A 282 9.67 -27.33 -15.90
N MET A 283 10.87 -26.83 -16.23
CA MET A 283 11.92 -26.58 -15.23
C MET A 283 11.53 -25.40 -14.33
N VAL A 284 11.11 -24.28 -14.92
CA VAL A 284 10.64 -23.11 -14.16
C VAL A 284 9.39 -23.45 -13.35
N GLN A 285 8.47 -24.24 -13.93
CA GLN A 285 7.29 -24.71 -13.22
C GLN A 285 7.67 -25.48 -11.95
N ARG A 286 8.58 -26.46 -12.04
CA ARG A 286 9.03 -27.23 -10.86
C ARG A 286 9.71 -26.35 -9.81
N LYS A 287 10.59 -25.43 -10.24
CA LYS A 287 11.29 -24.52 -9.34
C LYS A 287 10.36 -23.52 -8.63
N THR A 288 9.26 -23.14 -9.27
CA THR A 288 8.33 -22.14 -8.73
C THR A 288 7.12 -22.75 -8.04
N PHE A 289 6.92 -24.06 -8.08
CA PHE A 289 5.75 -24.69 -7.45
C PHE A 289 6.01 -24.97 -5.97
N ASN A 290 5.15 -24.42 -5.12
CA ASN A 290 5.23 -24.64 -3.68
C ASN A 290 4.15 -25.63 -3.23
N LEU A 291 4.57 -26.74 -2.60
CA LEU A 291 3.66 -27.79 -2.13
C LEU A 291 2.70 -27.29 -1.04
N HIS A 292 3.18 -26.50 -0.07
CA HIS A 292 2.35 -26.01 1.04
C HIS A 292 1.24 -25.06 0.60
N LYS A 293 1.47 -24.29 -0.47
CA LYS A 293 0.47 -23.35 -1.03
C LYS A 293 -0.26 -23.93 -2.25
N ASN A 294 0.12 -25.13 -2.68
CA ASN A 294 -0.39 -25.79 -3.89
C ASN A 294 -0.44 -24.85 -5.12
N ARG A 295 0.59 -24.02 -5.29
CA ARG A 295 0.59 -22.94 -6.29
C ARG A 295 2.00 -22.51 -6.68
N SER A 296 2.13 -21.99 -7.91
CA SER A 296 3.36 -21.33 -8.35
C SER A 296 3.56 -19.98 -7.67
N LEU A 297 4.70 -19.79 -7.00
CA LEU A 297 5.10 -18.57 -6.31
C LEU A 297 6.62 -18.38 -6.29
N VAL A 298 7.03 -17.16 -5.99
CA VAL A 298 8.42 -16.82 -5.65
C VAL A 298 8.48 -16.19 -4.25
N LYS A 299 9.64 -16.29 -3.61
CA LYS A 299 9.84 -15.90 -2.21
C LYS A 299 10.95 -14.87 -2.07
N PRO A 300 10.64 -13.59 -1.83
CA PRO A 300 11.64 -12.65 -1.36
C PRO A 300 11.77 -12.67 0.15
N MET A 301 12.98 -12.37 0.64
CA MET A 301 13.28 -12.19 2.06
C MET A 301 13.33 -10.70 2.36
N VAL A 302 12.46 -10.23 3.26
CA VAL A 302 12.39 -8.81 3.63
C VAL A 302 13.11 -8.61 4.95
N VAL A 303 14.03 -7.65 4.99
CA VAL A 303 14.80 -7.28 6.18
C VAL A 303 14.32 -5.92 6.66
N VAL A 304 13.82 -5.85 7.89
CA VAL A 304 13.28 -4.61 8.46
C VAL A 304 13.89 -4.32 9.83
N SER A 305 13.92 -3.05 10.21
CA SER A 305 14.19 -2.64 11.58
C SER A 305 12.97 -2.87 12.48
N THR A 306 13.14 -2.70 13.79
CA THR A 306 12.03 -2.85 14.74
C THR A 306 11.02 -1.69 14.72
N THR A 307 11.27 -0.61 13.96
CA THR A 307 10.27 0.44 13.64
C THR A 307 9.56 0.21 12.30
N GLY A 308 9.98 -0.80 11.54
CA GLY A 308 9.41 -1.18 10.24
C GLY A 308 10.05 -0.45 9.07
N TYR A 309 11.21 0.18 9.27
CA TYR A 309 12.04 0.69 8.19
C TYR A 309 12.61 -0.49 7.40
N ILE A 310 12.47 -0.48 6.07
CA ILE A 310 12.91 -1.59 5.24
C ILE A 310 14.40 -1.39 4.93
N VAL A 311 15.26 -2.25 5.46
CA VAL A 311 16.71 -2.11 5.31
C VAL A 311 17.14 -2.69 3.97
N ALA A 312 16.70 -3.91 3.67
CA ALA A 312 17.04 -4.63 2.44
C ALA A 312 15.93 -5.60 2.03
N ILE A 313 15.94 -6.01 0.76
CA ILE A 313 15.10 -7.08 0.23
C ILE A 313 15.97 -7.99 -0.62
N PHE A 314 16.06 -9.25 -0.23
CA PHE A 314 16.80 -10.25 -0.99
C PHE A 314 15.87 -11.11 -1.85
N GLY A 315 16.38 -11.53 -3.00
CA GLY A 315 15.66 -12.34 -3.96
C GLY A 315 14.88 -11.50 -5.00
N PRO A 316 13.82 -12.05 -5.60
CA PRO A 316 13.06 -13.20 -5.11
C PRO A 316 13.74 -14.54 -5.42
N PHE A 317 13.64 -15.46 -4.47
CA PHE A 317 14.08 -16.85 -4.60
C PHE A 317 12.96 -17.72 -5.17
N PHE A 318 13.34 -18.85 -5.76
CA PHE A 318 12.39 -19.89 -6.13
C PHE A 318 11.77 -20.55 -4.90
N SER A 319 10.72 -21.34 -5.09
CA SER A 319 9.88 -21.85 -3.98
C SER A 319 9.75 -23.36 -3.92
N ASP A 320 10.62 -24.04 -4.66
CA ASP A 320 10.83 -25.48 -4.56
C ASP A 320 11.23 -25.90 -3.14
N ASN A 321 11.21 -27.21 -2.91
CA ASN A 321 11.43 -27.79 -1.58
C ASN A 321 12.81 -27.47 -0.98
N ASN A 322 13.76 -27.01 -1.79
CA ASN A 322 15.09 -26.63 -1.33
C ASN A 322 15.12 -25.21 -0.76
N ASN A 323 14.14 -24.37 -1.09
CA ASN A 323 14.08 -22.95 -0.72
C ASN A 323 13.02 -22.69 0.37
N ASN A 324 13.22 -23.27 1.55
CA ASN A 324 12.55 -22.82 2.77
C ASN A 324 13.27 -21.59 3.36
N ASP A 325 12.68 -20.96 4.38
CA ASP A 325 13.18 -19.69 4.91
C ASP A 325 14.58 -19.81 5.52
N ALA A 326 14.87 -20.91 6.24
CA ALA A 326 16.21 -21.21 6.75
C ALA A 326 17.24 -21.41 5.62
N SER A 327 16.89 -22.16 4.57
CA SER A 327 17.77 -22.39 3.42
C SER A 327 18.06 -21.10 2.65
N ILE A 328 17.05 -20.25 2.47
CA ILE A 328 17.20 -18.94 1.84
C ILE A 328 18.13 -18.07 2.68
N LEU A 329 17.95 -18.01 4.00
CA LEU A 329 18.83 -17.23 4.88
C LEU A 329 20.27 -17.74 4.85
N LYS A 330 20.48 -19.06 4.89
CA LYS A 330 21.81 -19.66 4.72
C LYS A 330 22.44 -19.24 3.39
N HIS A 331 21.68 -19.31 2.29
CA HIS A 331 22.16 -18.92 0.98
C HIS A 331 22.55 -17.43 0.92
N ILE A 332 21.74 -16.54 1.49
CA ILE A 332 22.04 -15.10 1.60
C ILE A 332 23.37 -14.88 2.32
N ILE A 333 23.54 -15.49 3.49
CA ILE A 333 24.73 -15.34 4.34
C ILE A 333 25.97 -15.97 3.70
N THR A 334 25.89 -17.22 3.24
CA THR A 334 27.04 -17.94 2.65
C THR A 334 27.54 -17.29 1.37
N ASN A 335 26.67 -16.70 0.56
CA ASN A 335 27.07 -16.02 -0.68
C ASN A 335 27.32 -14.51 -0.49
N ASN A 336 27.29 -14.01 0.75
CA ASN A 336 27.46 -12.60 1.08
C ASN A 336 26.59 -11.66 0.22
N TYR A 337 25.29 -11.95 0.10
CA TYR A 337 24.37 -11.15 -0.71
C TYR A 337 24.37 -9.68 -0.27
N ASP A 338 24.49 -8.77 -1.25
CA ASP A 338 24.65 -7.32 -1.06
C ASP A 338 25.65 -6.92 0.03
N ASP A 339 26.70 -7.72 0.21
CA ASP A 339 27.74 -7.50 1.22
C ASP A 339 27.25 -7.53 2.68
N ILE A 340 26.21 -8.33 2.95
CA ILE A 340 25.60 -8.45 4.28
C ILE A 340 26.60 -8.82 5.39
N LEU A 341 27.63 -9.62 5.11
CA LEU A 341 28.62 -10.04 6.11
C LEU A 341 29.48 -8.88 6.59
N ASN A 342 29.70 -7.85 5.77
CA ASN A 342 30.37 -6.63 6.18
C ASN A 342 29.42 -5.65 6.87
N TRP A 343 28.11 -5.85 6.70
CA TRP A 343 27.10 -5.00 7.31
C TRP A 343 26.65 -5.51 8.68
N ILE A 344 26.66 -6.81 8.97
CA ILE A 344 26.30 -7.36 10.29
C ILE A 344 27.54 -7.48 11.19
N GLU A 345 27.36 -7.35 12.50
CA GLU A 345 28.47 -7.50 13.48
C GLU A 345 28.11 -8.53 14.56
N GLU A 346 29.13 -9.06 15.22
CA GLU A 346 28.94 -9.89 16.41
C GLU A 346 28.08 -9.14 17.45
N ASN A 347 27.20 -9.88 18.13
CA ASN A 347 26.21 -9.41 19.10
C ASN A 347 24.99 -8.71 18.50
N ASP A 348 24.89 -8.55 17.17
CA ASP A 348 23.64 -8.14 16.53
C ASP A 348 22.52 -9.17 16.79
N ILE A 349 21.27 -8.69 16.78
CA ILE A 349 20.10 -9.50 17.10
C ILE A 349 19.21 -9.65 15.87
N LEU A 350 18.94 -10.90 15.47
CA LEU A 350 17.93 -11.22 14.46
C LEU A 350 16.67 -11.78 15.11
N ILE A 351 15.55 -11.13 14.85
CA ILE A 351 14.21 -11.59 15.22
C ILE A 351 13.64 -12.43 14.08
N LEU A 352 13.48 -13.72 14.32
CA LEU A 352 13.11 -14.71 13.30
C LEU A 352 11.87 -15.51 13.70
N ASP A 353 11.18 -16.04 12.70
CA ASP A 353 10.13 -17.03 12.90
C ASP A 353 10.72 -18.44 13.12
N ARG A 354 9.87 -19.41 13.47
CA ARG A 354 10.31 -20.80 13.72
C ARG A 354 10.78 -21.53 12.47
N GLY A 355 10.44 -21.06 11.27
CA GLY A 355 10.89 -21.60 9.99
C GLY A 355 12.40 -21.42 9.75
N PHE A 356 13.05 -20.52 10.49
CA PHE A 356 14.50 -20.29 10.42
C PHE A 356 15.33 -21.19 11.35
N ARG A 357 14.73 -22.20 11.99
CA ARG A 357 15.41 -23.08 12.96
C ARG A 357 16.74 -23.63 12.42
N ASP A 358 16.75 -24.07 11.17
CA ASP A 358 17.93 -24.75 10.64
C ASP A 358 19.07 -23.78 10.31
N SER A 359 18.83 -22.46 10.29
CA SER A 359 19.86 -21.42 10.13
C SER A 359 20.52 -20.96 11.43
N LEU A 360 20.09 -21.44 12.60
CA LEU A 360 20.69 -21.01 13.88
C LEU A 360 22.18 -21.31 13.99
N GLY A 361 22.65 -22.43 13.44
CA GLY A 361 24.06 -22.82 13.51
C GLY A 361 24.98 -21.80 12.83
N ILE A 362 24.61 -21.35 11.62
CA ILE A 362 25.41 -20.37 10.86
C ILE A 362 25.36 -18.98 11.49
N LEU A 363 24.20 -18.58 12.04
CA LEU A 363 24.08 -17.30 12.74
C LEU A 363 24.93 -17.28 14.00
N LYS A 364 24.91 -18.36 14.78
CA LYS A 364 25.75 -18.51 15.98
C LYS A 364 27.24 -18.47 15.66
N SER A 365 27.69 -19.06 14.54
CA SER A 365 29.09 -18.98 14.12
C SER A 365 29.54 -17.57 13.72
N LEU A 366 28.60 -16.67 13.45
CA LEU A 366 28.84 -15.25 13.16
C LEU A 366 28.69 -14.36 14.41
N GLY A 367 28.50 -14.95 15.59
CA GLY A 367 28.24 -14.22 16.83
C GLY A 367 26.88 -13.50 16.87
N ILE A 368 25.93 -13.90 16.01
CA ILE A 368 24.61 -13.28 15.92
C ILE A 368 23.65 -13.91 16.93
N ASP A 369 23.03 -13.08 17.75
CA ASP A 369 21.97 -13.46 18.68
C ASP A 369 20.65 -13.65 17.92
N VAL A 370 19.90 -14.69 18.25
CA VAL A 370 18.62 -14.97 17.60
C VAL A 370 17.48 -14.95 18.60
N ALA A 371 16.52 -14.05 18.37
CA ALA A 371 15.26 -14.00 19.09
C ALA A 371 14.18 -14.72 18.26
N MET A 372 13.76 -15.90 18.70
CA MET A 372 12.80 -16.75 17.98
C MET A 372 11.82 -17.40 18.98
N PRO A 373 10.54 -17.64 18.61
CA PRO A 373 9.61 -18.33 19.49
C PRO A 373 10.10 -19.74 19.86
N SER A 374 9.85 -20.16 21.10
CA SER A 374 10.31 -21.44 21.61
C SER A 374 9.66 -22.63 20.90
N PHE A 375 10.39 -23.73 20.81
CA PHE A 375 9.88 -25.02 20.36
C PHE A 375 9.47 -25.88 21.55
N LEU A 376 8.49 -26.75 21.33
CA LEU A 376 8.26 -27.85 22.26
C LEU A 376 9.46 -28.79 22.21
N GLY A 377 10.05 -29.04 23.38
CA GLY A 377 11.09 -30.04 23.54
C GLY A 377 10.56 -31.47 23.35
N PRO A 378 11.46 -32.46 23.21
CA PRO A 378 11.07 -33.86 23.18
C PRO A 378 10.22 -34.20 24.41
N LYS A 379 9.06 -34.83 24.19
CA LYS A 379 8.08 -35.22 25.23
C LYS A 379 7.37 -34.06 25.95
N GLN A 380 7.62 -32.79 25.60
CA GLN A 380 6.84 -31.67 26.11
C GLN A 380 5.51 -31.55 25.35
N LYS A 381 4.40 -31.52 26.10
CA LYS A 381 3.05 -31.28 25.53
C LYS A 381 2.72 -29.79 25.46
N GLN A 382 3.36 -28.96 26.27
CA GLN A 382 3.16 -27.51 26.37
C GLN A 382 4.49 -26.82 26.69
N LEU A 383 4.59 -25.53 26.34
CA LEU A 383 5.71 -24.69 26.75
C LEU A 383 5.63 -24.42 28.24
N ASP A 384 6.78 -24.29 28.89
CA ASP A 384 6.81 -23.75 30.25
C ASP A 384 6.47 -22.24 30.25
N VAL A 385 6.27 -21.69 31.45
CA VAL A 385 5.86 -20.29 31.63
C VAL A 385 6.87 -19.33 31.01
N GLN A 386 8.16 -19.59 31.21
CA GLN A 386 9.24 -18.73 30.72
C GLN A 386 9.31 -18.76 29.19
N GLN A 387 9.27 -19.96 28.61
CA GLN A 387 9.24 -20.19 27.16
C GLN A 387 8.02 -19.53 26.51
N ALA A 388 6.83 -19.67 27.12
CA ALA A 388 5.62 -19.06 26.63
C ALA A 388 5.69 -17.52 26.67
N ASN A 389 6.18 -16.96 27.78
CA ASN A 389 6.38 -15.50 27.91
C ASN A 389 7.39 -14.97 26.90
N ASN A 390 8.56 -15.62 26.77
CA ASN A 390 9.57 -15.28 25.78
C ASN A 390 9.02 -15.33 24.35
N SER A 391 8.25 -16.37 24.02
CA SER A 391 7.61 -16.51 22.70
C SER A 391 6.63 -15.39 22.39
N ARG A 392 5.87 -14.90 23.39
CA ARG A 392 4.97 -13.76 23.23
C ARG A 392 5.73 -12.48 22.90
N PHE A 393 6.85 -12.21 23.57
CA PHE A 393 7.68 -11.04 23.28
C PHE A 393 8.24 -11.06 21.86
N VAL A 394 8.81 -12.19 21.46
CA VAL A 394 9.32 -12.34 20.08
C VAL A 394 8.21 -12.16 19.06
N THR A 395 7.03 -12.75 19.30
CA THR A 395 5.88 -12.62 18.38
C THR A 395 5.42 -11.17 18.24
N MET A 396 5.37 -10.44 19.36
CA MET A 396 5.02 -9.02 19.36
C MET A 396 6.02 -8.18 18.57
N LEU A 397 7.32 -8.38 18.78
CA LEU A 397 8.36 -7.65 18.03
C LEU A 397 8.33 -8.01 16.54
N ARG A 398 7.99 -9.26 16.20
CA ARG A 398 7.91 -9.72 14.82
C ARG A 398 6.70 -9.14 14.06
N TRP A 399 5.65 -8.69 14.72
CA TRP A 399 4.48 -8.08 14.06
C TRP A 399 4.83 -6.97 13.05
N VAL A 400 5.94 -6.25 13.28
CA VAL A 400 6.39 -5.17 12.40
C VAL A 400 6.70 -5.65 10.98
N VAL A 401 7.36 -6.80 10.80
CA VAL A 401 7.69 -7.33 9.47
C VAL A 401 6.45 -7.85 8.76
N GLU A 402 5.50 -8.44 9.49
CA GLU A 402 4.20 -8.86 8.96
C GLU A 402 3.40 -7.66 8.43
N SER A 403 3.46 -6.55 9.16
CA SER A 403 2.85 -5.29 8.76
C SER A 403 3.53 -4.68 7.54
N VAL A 404 4.86 -4.80 7.40
CA VAL A 404 5.61 -4.38 6.20
C VAL A 404 5.20 -5.22 4.99
N ASN A 405 5.19 -6.54 5.15
CA ASN A 405 4.73 -7.47 4.13
C ASN A 405 3.29 -7.15 3.70
N SER A 406 2.43 -6.79 4.64
CA SER A 406 1.08 -6.33 4.36
C SER A 406 1.04 -5.01 3.58
N ARG A 407 1.89 -4.02 3.92
CA ARG A 407 1.99 -2.75 3.18
C ARG A 407 2.46 -2.96 1.75
N ILE A 408 3.47 -3.80 1.51
CA ILE A 408 3.91 -4.18 0.16
C ILE A 408 2.74 -4.80 -0.63
N LYS A 409 1.99 -5.71 -0.01
CA LYS A 409 0.83 -6.37 -0.63
C LYS A 409 -0.40 -5.45 -0.82
N ARG A 410 -0.40 -4.21 -0.31
CA ARG A 410 -1.44 -3.22 -0.67
C ARG A 410 -1.29 -2.68 -2.09
N TYR A 411 -0.11 -2.81 -2.69
CA TYR A 411 0.08 -2.61 -4.12
C TYR A 411 -0.52 -3.80 -4.85
N LYS A 412 -1.62 -3.59 -5.57
CA LYS A 412 -2.43 -4.68 -6.15
C LYS A 412 -1.61 -5.58 -7.07
N TRP A 413 -0.54 -5.08 -7.67
CA TRP A 413 0.38 -5.87 -8.48
C TRP A 413 1.00 -7.06 -7.73
N PHE A 414 1.33 -6.91 -6.44
CA PHE A 414 1.87 -7.99 -5.61
C PHE A 414 0.81 -8.91 -5.00
N ASN A 415 -0.45 -8.46 -4.94
CA ASN A 415 -1.57 -9.23 -4.38
C ASN A 415 -2.28 -10.11 -5.43
N GLN A 416 -2.03 -9.85 -6.72
CA GLN A 416 -2.58 -10.63 -7.82
C GLN A 416 -1.62 -11.74 -8.28
N VAL A 417 -2.07 -12.53 -9.25
CA VAL A 417 -1.22 -13.50 -9.94
C VAL A 417 -0.35 -12.76 -10.95
N ILE A 418 0.95 -12.68 -10.66
CA ILE A 418 1.92 -11.99 -11.52
C ILE A 418 2.16 -12.81 -12.79
N PRO A 419 2.17 -12.19 -13.98
CA PRO A 419 2.58 -12.86 -15.20
C PRO A 419 4.00 -13.45 -15.08
N ASN A 420 4.20 -14.70 -15.48
CA ASN A 420 5.51 -15.34 -15.38
C ASN A 420 6.59 -14.64 -16.22
N SER A 421 6.21 -13.91 -17.27
CA SER A 421 7.08 -13.07 -18.08
C SER A 421 7.69 -11.91 -17.29
N SER A 422 7.10 -11.55 -16.14
CA SER A 422 7.60 -10.51 -15.25
C SER A 422 8.59 -11.02 -14.20
N LEU A 423 8.92 -12.32 -14.18
CA LEU A 423 9.90 -12.90 -13.24
C LEU A 423 11.22 -12.09 -13.15
N PRO A 424 11.86 -11.68 -14.27
CA PRO A 424 13.10 -10.91 -14.21
C PRO A 424 12.95 -9.49 -13.63
N SER A 425 11.73 -8.97 -13.51
CA SER A 425 11.47 -7.60 -13.04
C SER A 425 10.85 -7.54 -11.64
N ILE A 426 10.55 -8.69 -11.01
CA ILE A 426 9.89 -8.71 -9.70
C ILE A 426 10.78 -8.04 -8.64
N GLN A 427 12.09 -8.32 -8.66
CA GLN A 427 13.04 -7.72 -7.73
C GLN A 427 13.03 -6.20 -7.82
N ASP A 428 13.14 -5.63 -9.03
CA ASP A 428 13.08 -4.19 -9.23
C ASP A 428 11.77 -3.58 -8.72
N PHE A 429 10.64 -4.21 -9.03
CA PHE A 429 9.36 -3.70 -8.55
C PHE A 429 9.27 -3.73 -7.03
N MET A 430 9.82 -4.76 -6.39
CA MET A 430 9.89 -4.83 -4.93
C MET A 430 10.78 -3.73 -4.35
N THR A 431 11.99 -3.56 -4.87
CA THR A 431 12.95 -2.58 -4.34
C THR A 431 12.45 -1.16 -4.56
N ILE A 432 11.84 -0.85 -5.72
CA ILE A 432 11.14 0.41 -5.98
C ILE A 432 10.02 0.62 -4.96
N THR A 433 9.17 -0.39 -4.74
CA THR A 433 8.06 -0.28 -3.79
C THR A 433 8.54 -0.06 -2.37
N ALA A 434 9.60 -0.74 -1.94
CA ALA A 434 10.19 -0.57 -0.62
C ALA A 434 10.85 0.79 -0.44
N ALA A 435 11.60 1.27 -1.42
CA ALA A 435 12.16 2.62 -1.45
C ALA A 435 11.06 3.69 -1.33
N LEU A 436 9.95 3.54 -2.06
CA LEU A 436 8.80 4.43 -1.97
C LEU A 436 8.12 4.38 -0.59
N LEU A 437 8.03 3.20 0.03
CA LEU A 437 7.52 3.04 1.39
C LEU A 437 8.41 3.77 2.40
N ASN A 438 9.74 3.59 2.33
CA ASN A 438 10.68 4.27 3.21
C ASN A 438 10.68 5.79 3.02
N CYS A 439 10.55 6.26 1.78
CA CYS A 439 10.55 7.69 1.47
C CYS A 439 9.29 8.42 1.98
N PHE A 440 8.10 7.82 1.85
CA PHE A 440 6.84 8.54 2.01
C PHE A 440 5.91 8.02 3.12
N HIS A 441 6.10 6.81 3.64
CA HIS A 441 5.20 6.25 4.63
C HIS A 441 5.73 6.46 6.05
N THR A 442 4.82 6.77 6.96
CA THR A 442 5.15 6.90 8.38
C THR A 442 5.65 5.57 8.96
N PRO A 443 6.68 5.61 9.83
CA PRO A 443 7.13 4.45 10.60
C PRO A 443 5.95 3.74 11.31
N MET A 444 6.06 2.43 11.50
CA MET A 444 5.00 1.64 12.13
C MET A 444 4.97 1.81 13.64
N VAL A 445 6.15 1.95 14.22
CA VAL A 445 6.34 2.25 15.63
C VAL A 445 6.95 3.64 15.68
N ASN A 446 6.33 4.54 16.44
CA ASN A 446 6.94 5.82 16.71
C ASN A 446 7.91 5.65 17.88
N PRO A 447 9.24 5.77 17.67
CA PRO A 447 10.22 5.63 18.74
C PRO A 447 10.11 6.73 19.80
N SER A 448 9.40 7.85 19.53
CA SER A 448 9.19 8.92 20.51
C SER A 448 8.00 8.73 21.44
N ILE A 449 7.18 7.69 21.24
CA ILE A 449 6.09 7.36 22.18
C ILE A 449 6.70 6.62 23.37
N ASP A 450 6.50 7.19 24.56
CA ASP A 450 6.84 6.57 25.82
C ASP A 450 6.01 5.28 26.00
N ASN A 451 6.69 4.14 25.92
CA ASN A 451 6.09 2.82 26.12
C ASN A 451 6.46 2.25 27.49
N ASP A 452 6.91 3.08 28.44
CA ASP A 452 7.50 2.61 29.70
C ASP A 452 6.53 1.82 30.55
N ALA A 453 5.24 2.19 30.55
CA ALA A 453 4.20 1.41 31.21
C ALA A 453 4.06 0.00 30.62
N ILE A 454 4.06 -0.10 29.28
CA ILE A 454 3.95 -1.37 28.55
C ILE A 454 5.21 -2.21 28.80
N ILE A 455 6.39 -1.61 28.72
CA ILE A 455 7.67 -2.31 28.91
C ILE A 455 7.82 -2.79 30.35
N THR A 456 7.48 -1.95 31.33
CA THR A 456 7.50 -2.32 32.75
C THR A 456 6.56 -3.48 33.00
N HIS A 457 5.32 -3.38 32.51
CA HIS A 457 4.35 -4.46 32.63
C HIS A 457 4.85 -5.77 32.00
N MET A 458 5.46 -5.68 30.80
CA MET A 458 6.04 -6.83 30.11
C MET A 458 7.19 -7.47 30.89
N ASN A 459 8.10 -6.67 31.44
CA ASN A 459 9.21 -7.19 32.23
C ASN A 459 8.72 -7.85 33.52
N THR A 460 7.69 -7.30 34.18
CA THR A 460 7.04 -7.95 35.32
C THR A 460 6.42 -9.28 34.91
N LEU A 461 5.71 -9.34 33.79
CA LEU A 461 5.12 -10.59 33.29
C LEU A 461 6.17 -11.62 32.88
N ARG A 462 7.34 -11.18 32.38
CA ARG A 462 8.45 -12.05 31.98
C ARG A 462 8.96 -12.90 33.15
N THR A 463 9.02 -12.32 34.35
CA THR A 463 9.55 -12.96 35.55
C THR A 463 8.46 -13.49 36.48
N LYS A 464 7.20 -13.10 36.27
CA LYS A 464 6.07 -13.57 37.08
C LYS A 464 5.89 -15.08 36.93
N SER A 465 5.94 -15.79 38.04
CA SER A 465 5.62 -17.21 38.11
C SER A 465 4.13 -17.43 37.84
N ASN A 466 3.79 -18.58 37.26
CA ASN A 466 2.38 -18.94 37.06
C ASN A 466 1.81 -19.49 38.38
N GLU A 467 1.28 -18.59 39.19
CA GLU A 467 0.63 -18.90 40.47
C GLU A 467 -0.50 -19.91 40.31
N LEU A 468 -1.27 -19.84 39.22
CA LEU A 468 -2.31 -20.82 38.92
C LEU A 468 -1.72 -22.21 38.66
N GLN A 469 -0.64 -22.31 37.88
CA GLN A 469 0.03 -23.60 37.65
C GLN A 469 0.57 -24.19 38.96
N LYS A 470 1.16 -23.35 39.82
CA LYS A 470 1.63 -23.77 41.14
C LYS A 470 0.46 -24.32 41.96
N TYR A 471 -0.63 -23.57 42.05
CA TYR A 471 -1.83 -23.97 42.79
C TYR A 471 -2.41 -25.29 42.28
N LEU A 472 -2.53 -25.45 40.96
CA LEU A 472 -3.02 -26.68 40.33
C LEU A 472 -2.13 -27.89 40.67
N ASN A 473 -0.80 -27.70 40.70
CA ASN A 473 0.15 -28.75 41.06
C ASN A 473 0.05 -29.11 42.55
N ASP A 474 0.01 -28.10 43.42
CA ASP A 474 -0.06 -28.27 44.88
C ASP A 474 -1.33 -29.05 45.29
N HIS A 475 -2.43 -28.83 44.56
CA HIS A 475 -3.72 -29.53 44.77
C HIS A 475 -3.92 -30.75 43.85
N GLN A 476 -2.90 -31.14 43.07
CA GLN A 476 -2.92 -32.26 42.12
C GLN A 476 -4.12 -32.25 41.16
N LEU A 477 -4.56 -31.05 40.78
CA LEU A 477 -5.71 -30.84 39.92
C LEU A 477 -5.34 -31.07 38.46
N THR A 478 -6.19 -31.83 37.77
CA THR A 478 -6.01 -32.15 36.35
C THR A 478 -7.27 -31.80 35.56
N ARG A 479 -7.18 -31.93 34.22
CA ARG A 479 -8.37 -31.78 33.36
C ARG A 479 -9.51 -32.74 33.73
N ASN A 480 -9.17 -33.88 34.34
CA ASN A 480 -10.08 -34.95 34.75
C ASN A 480 -10.53 -34.85 36.20
N SER A 481 -10.17 -33.78 36.93
CA SER A 481 -10.71 -33.51 38.27
C SER A 481 -12.23 -33.36 38.25
N VAL A 482 -12.87 -33.34 39.42
CA VAL A 482 -14.33 -33.14 39.54
C VAL A 482 -14.64 -31.65 39.40
N TRP A 483 -15.52 -31.33 38.44
CA TRP A 483 -15.93 -29.96 38.13
C TRP A 483 -17.45 -29.87 38.04
N ASP A 484 -18.04 -29.07 38.92
CA ASP A 484 -19.48 -28.85 38.97
C ASP A 484 -19.82 -27.53 38.28
N VAL A 485 -20.97 -27.47 37.60
CA VAL A 485 -21.45 -26.24 36.96
C VAL A 485 -21.79 -25.22 38.04
N ILE A 486 -21.34 -23.99 37.85
CA ILE A 486 -21.66 -22.88 38.76
C ILE A 486 -23.02 -22.33 38.36
N ASP A 487 -23.94 -22.33 39.31
CA ASP A 487 -25.14 -21.52 39.23
C ASP A 487 -24.78 -20.06 39.59
N LEU A 488 -24.75 -19.19 38.58
CA LEU A 488 -24.35 -17.80 38.77
C LEU A 488 -25.35 -17.00 39.61
N ASP A 489 -26.64 -17.35 39.58
CA ASP A 489 -27.70 -16.67 40.34
C ASP A 489 -27.57 -16.92 41.85
N HIS A 490 -26.83 -17.99 42.22
CA HIS A 490 -26.60 -18.39 43.60
C HIS A 490 -25.11 -18.40 43.99
N SER A 491 -24.22 -17.87 43.15
CA SER A 491 -22.78 -17.79 43.42
C SER A 491 -22.31 -16.36 43.75
N ALA A 492 -21.25 -16.25 44.57
CA ALA A 492 -20.57 -14.98 44.82
C ALA A 492 -19.49 -14.64 43.77
N VAL A 493 -19.48 -15.34 42.63
CA VAL A 493 -18.45 -15.17 41.60
C VAL A 493 -18.66 -13.84 40.88
N THR A 494 -17.65 -12.98 40.90
CA THR A 494 -17.64 -11.71 40.16
C THR A 494 -16.46 -11.68 39.21
N PHE A 495 -16.66 -11.11 38.02
CA PHE A 495 -15.60 -10.88 37.05
C PHE A 495 -15.13 -9.43 37.10
N PRO A 496 -13.82 -9.17 36.94
CA PRO A 496 -13.30 -7.81 36.89
C PRO A 496 -13.91 -7.07 35.70
N LYS A 497 -14.47 -5.88 35.96
CA LYS A 497 -14.92 -4.97 34.90
C LYS A 497 -13.73 -4.16 34.40
N LEU A 498 -13.13 -4.63 33.32
CA LEU A 498 -12.00 -3.95 32.69
C LEU A 498 -12.51 -2.89 31.69
N SER A 499 -11.90 -1.71 31.72
CA SER A 499 -12.05 -0.67 30.70
C SER A 499 -11.45 -1.13 29.37
N LEU A 500 -11.88 -0.51 28.26
CA LEU A 500 -11.33 -0.81 26.94
C LEU A 500 -9.80 -0.60 26.87
N ASP A 501 -9.26 0.37 27.62
CA ASP A 501 -7.82 0.63 27.62
C ASP A 501 -7.06 -0.40 28.45
N GLU A 502 -7.63 -0.90 29.55
CA GLU A 502 -7.08 -2.04 30.29
C GLU A 502 -7.08 -3.31 29.43
N ILE A 503 -8.19 -3.58 28.71
CA ILE A 503 -8.24 -4.75 27.84
C ILE A 503 -7.25 -4.60 26.68
N ARG A 504 -7.12 -3.42 26.07
CA ARG A 504 -6.11 -3.15 25.04
C ARG A 504 -4.69 -3.38 25.54
N THR A 505 -4.42 -2.99 26.78
CA THR A 505 -3.14 -3.21 27.46
C THR A 505 -2.91 -4.72 27.68
N PHE A 506 -3.95 -5.45 28.10
CA PHE A 506 -3.89 -6.89 28.33
C PHE A 506 -3.71 -7.70 27.03
N THR A 507 -4.44 -7.34 25.96
CA THR A 507 -4.37 -8.02 24.66
C THR A 507 -3.22 -7.54 23.80
N LEU A 508 -2.48 -6.52 24.25
CA LEU A 508 -1.35 -5.91 23.55
C LEU A 508 -1.69 -5.56 22.08
N GLY A 509 -2.91 -5.10 21.85
CA GLY A 509 -3.40 -4.76 20.51
C GLY A 509 -4.90 -4.89 20.31
N VAL A 510 -5.41 -4.26 19.25
CA VAL A 510 -6.85 -4.15 18.94
C VAL A 510 -7.40 -5.29 18.09
N TYR A 511 -6.55 -6.11 17.47
CA TYR A 511 -7.00 -7.15 16.56
C TYR A 511 -7.81 -8.23 17.28
N GLN A 512 -7.31 -8.75 18.41
CA GLN A 512 -8.01 -9.76 19.20
C GLN A 512 -9.35 -9.22 19.73
N LEU A 513 -9.38 -7.95 20.13
CA LEU A 513 -10.60 -7.27 20.57
C LEU A 513 -11.66 -7.20 19.47
N ARG A 514 -11.27 -6.92 18.22
CA ARG A 514 -12.20 -6.91 17.09
C ARG A 514 -12.75 -8.30 16.77
N ARG A 515 -12.00 -9.37 17.04
CA ARG A 515 -12.45 -10.76 16.85
C ARG A 515 -13.27 -11.32 17.99
N ALA A 516 -13.14 -10.78 19.21
CA ALA A 516 -13.73 -11.33 20.41
C ALA A 516 -15.25 -11.59 20.28
N ARG A 517 -15.99 -10.64 19.72
CA ARG A 517 -17.43 -10.78 19.48
C ARG A 517 -17.75 -11.96 18.55
N SER A 518 -17.12 -12.00 17.37
CA SER A 518 -17.35 -13.08 16.39
C SER A 518 -16.98 -14.45 16.97
N TYR A 519 -15.95 -14.52 17.82
CA TYR A 519 -15.56 -15.76 18.49
C TYR A 519 -16.58 -16.21 19.54
N ALA A 520 -17.14 -15.25 20.29
CA ALA A 520 -18.21 -15.53 21.24
C ALA A 520 -19.50 -15.98 20.52
N GLU A 521 -19.85 -15.35 19.39
CA GLU A 521 -21.02 -15.71 18.57
C GLU A 521 -20.92 -17.13 18.02
N GLU A 522 -19.75 -17.51 17.51
CA GLU A 522 -19.48 -18.88 17.02
C GLU A 522 -19.61 -19.91 18.14
N HIS A 523 -19.08 -19.59 19.33
CA HIS A 523 -19.16 -20.49 20.48
C HIS A 523 -20.59 -20.62 21.03
N ALA A 524 -21.34 -19.52 21.04
CA ALA A 524 -22.73 -19.49 21.44
C ALA A 524 -23.69 -20.10 20.41
N GLY A 525 -23.24 -20.30 19.17
CA GLY A 525 -24.10 -20.71 18.05
C GLY A 525 -25.14 -19.65 17.66
N SER A 526 -24.94 -18.38 18.06
CA SER A 526 -25.89 -17.28 17.85
C SER A 526 -25.16 -15.96 17.62
N THR A 527 -25.70 -15.13 16.73
CA THR A 527 -25.21 -13.77 16.45
C THR A 527 -25.72 -12.72 17.44
N ASP A 528 -26.71 -13.07 18.25
CA ASP A 528 -27.28 -12.20 19.26
C ASP A 528 -26.79 -12.59 20.65
N LEU A 529 -25.61 -12.09 21.03
CA LEU A 529 -25.03 -12.30 22.36
C LEU A 529 -25.82 -11.63 23.49
N THR A 530 -26.93 -10.94 23.21
CA THR A 530 -27.83 -10.38 24.22
C THR A 530 -29.00 -11.30 24.57
N ASP A 531 -29.13 -12.43 23.87
CA ASP A 531 -30.13 -13.45 24.18
C ASP A 531 -29.84 -14.05 25.57
N PRO A 532 -30.78 -13.94 26.53
CA PRO A 532 -30.61 -14.48 27.88
C PRO A 532 -30.48 -16.01 27.91
N ASN A 533 -30.82 -16.71 26.82
CA ASN A 533 -30.66 -18.17 26.71
C ASN A 533 -29.24 -18.60 26.31
N ILE A 534 -28.35 -17.65 25.97
CA ILE A 534 -26.94 -17.94 25.68
C ILE A 534 -26.16 -17.99 26.97
N GLU A 535 -25.76 -19.19 27.36
CA GLU A 535 -24.94 -19.43 28.55
C GLU A 535 -23.54 -19.93 28.19
N PHE A 536 -22.53 -19.38 28.87
CA PHE A 536 -21.17 -19.92 28.85
C PHE A 536 -20.98 -20.75 30.12
N PRO A 537 -20.95 -22.10 30.06
CA PRO A 537 -20.92 -22.92 31.25
C PRO A 537 -19.61 -22.69 32.03
N LEU A 538 -19.74 -22.05 33.18
CA LEU A 538 -18.68 -21.92 34.17
C LEU A 538 -18.71 -23.14 35.08
N GLN A 539 -17.53 -23.67 35.40
CA GLN A 539 -17.42 -24.82 36.28
C GLN A 539 -16.44 -24.53 37.41
N GLN A 540 -16.73 -25.00 38.62
CA GLN A 540 -15.89 -24.85 39.80
C GLN A 540 -15.31 -26.21 40.19
N CYS A 541 -14.07 -26.23 40.65
CA CYS A 541 -13.49 -27.46 41.19
C CYS A 541 -14.05 -27.73 42.59
N THR A 542 -14.60 -28.92 42.81
CA THR A 542 -15.07 -29.36 44.14
C THR A 542 -14.12 -30.34 44.82
N GLN A 543 -13.07 -30.76 44.10
CA GLN A 543 -12.04 -31.65 44.63
C GLN A 543 -11.09 -30.91 45.59
N MET A 544 -10.84 -31.51 46.76
CA MET A 544 -9.86 -31.06 47.77
C MET A 544 -10.04 -29.61 48.26
N GLY A 545 -11.26 -29.06 48.18
CA GLY A 545 -11.55 -27.71 48.68
C GLY A 545 -11.11 -26.57 47.76
N ALA A 546 -10.63 -26.87 46.54
CA ALA A 546 -10.15 -25.89 45.55
C ALA A 546 -11.28 -25.11 44.83
N ARG A 547 -12.22 -24.57 45.61
CA ARG A 547 -13.39 -23.84 45.11
C ARG A 547 -13.03 -22.49 44.48
N ASP A 548 -11.83 -22.00 44.69
CA ASP A 548 -11.33 -20.75 44.11
C ASP A 548 -10.94 -20.84 42.62
N ILE A 549 -10.96 -22.05 42.02
CA ILE A 549 -10.69 -22.22 40.59
C ILE A 549 -11.99 -22.31 39.78
N ILE A 550 -12.09 -21.43 38.79
CA ILE A 550 -13.14 -21.46 37.76
C ILE A 550 -12.53 -21.96 36.45
N ARG A 551 -13.23 -22.90 35.82
CA ARG A 551 -12.94 -23.43 34.49
C ARG A 551 -14.01 -22.98 33.52
N ILE A 552 -13.57 -22.44 32.39
CA ILE A 552 -14.42 -22.14 31.24
C ILE A 552 -13.97 -23.00 30.07
N ARG A 553 -14.91 -23.64 29.38
CA ARG A 553 -14.61 -24.46 28.20
C ARG A 553 -14.91 -23.67 26.94
N PHE A 554 -13.87 -23.09 26.35
CA PHE A 554 -13.95 -22.55 24.99
C PHE A 554 -13.34 -23.55 24.00
N GLN A 555 -14.08 -23.87 22.95
CA GLN A 555 -13.53 -24.62 21.82
C GLN A 555 -12.84 -23.64 20.87
N SER A 556 -11.63 -23.98 20.43
CA SER A 556 -10.94 -23.20 19.41
C SER A 556 -11.51 -23.52 18.04
N ALA A 557 -11.96 -22.49 17.32
CA ALA A 557 -12.38 -22.59 15.91
C ALA A 557 -11.23 -22.96 14.95
N HIS A 558 -10.00 -23.04 15.45
CA HIS A 558 -8.79 -23.36 14.67
C HIS A 558 -8.28 -24.80 14.85
N ILE A 559 -9.13 -25.74 15.30
CA ILE A 559 -8.79 -27.18 15.41
C ILE A 559 -9.58 -27.99 14.40
#